data_AF-A0A3D0WYA2-F1
#
_entry.id   AF-A0A3D0WYA2-F1
#
_cell.length_a   1.000
_cell.length_b   1.000
_cell.length_c   1.000
_cell.angle_alpha   90.00
_cell.angle_beta   90.00
_cell.angle_gamma   90.00
#
_symmetry.space_group_name_H-M   'P 1'
#
loop_
_entity.id
_entity.type
_entity.pdbx_description
1 polymer ?
#
loop_
_entity_poly.entity_id
_entity_poly.type
_entity_poly.pdbx_seq_one_letter_code
_entity_poly.pdbx_strand_id
1 'polypeptide(L)' 'DTLMRLDCGRTDLPTGSEAQMRASLRRLAALPGDPHVYPGHGPETTLEYERRNSPEMNFANDDADS' A
#
# COMPACT_ATOMS: atom_id res chain seq x y z
N ASP A 1 0.15 7.74 -7.26
CA ASP A 1 -0.05 6.29 -7.07
C ASP A 1 0.04 5.95 -5.61
N THR A 2 -0.78 5.01 -5.13
CA THR A 2 -0.83 4.65 -3.71
C THR A 2 -0.25 3.27 -3.48
N LEU A 3 -0.85 2.22 -4.03
CA LEU A 3 -0.34 0.85 -3.98
C LEU A 3 0.05 0.40 -5.39
N MET A 4 1.24 -0.17 -5.51
CA MET A 4 1.79 -0.75 -6.73
C MET A 4 2.38 -2.12 -6.38
N ARG A 5 2.72 -2.94 -7.38
CA ARG A 5 3.26 -4.26 -7.10
C ARG A 5 4.61 -4.18 -6.40
N LEU A 6 4.68 -4.63 -5.15
CA LEU A 6 5.84 -4.58 -4.25
C LEU A 6 6.37 -3.16 -3.98
N ASP A 7 5.56 -2.12 -4.20
CA ASP A 7 5.99 -0.71 -4.06
C ASP A 7 4.81 0.23 -3.75
N CYS A 8 5.09 1.47 -3.39
CA CYS A 8 4.10 2.54 -3.24
C CYS A 8 4.52 3.81 -3.99
N GLY A 9 3.59 4.76 -4.14
CA GLY A 9 3.93 6.00 -4.83
C GLY A 9 4.88 6.90 -4.04
N ARG A 10 5.59 7.76 -4.76
CA ARG A 10 6.52 8.74 -4.20
C ARG A 10 5.82 9.78 -3.32
N THR A 11 6.47 10.12 -2.21
CA THR A 11 6.01 11.14 -1.23
C THR A 11 6.94 12.36 -1.14
N ASP A 12 8.03 12.37 -1.90
CA ASP A 12 9.09 13.40 -1.89
C ASP A 12 8.81 14.59 -2.81
N LEU A 13 7.65 14.61 -3.48
CA LEU A 13 7.19 15.73 -4.29
C LEU A 13 6.60 16.85 -3.41
N PRO A 14 6.47 18.11 -3.91
CA PRO A 14 6.01 19.25 -3.10
C PRO A 14 4.66 19.08 -2.42
N THR A 15 3.78 18.23 -2.96
CA THR A 15 2.46 17.91 -2.40
C THR A 15 2.39 16.48 -1.83
N GLY A 16 3.52 15.79 -1.76
CA GLY A 16 3.62 14.44 -1.21
C GLY A 16 3.63 14.47 0.32
N SER A 17 3.10 13.42 0.94
CA SER A 17 3.10 13.25 2.39
C SER A 17 3.24 11.77 2.75
N GLU A 18 4.33 11.45 3.42
CA GLU A 18 4.59 10.09 3.92
C GLU A 18 3.52 9.65 4.92
N ALA A 19 3.08 10.55 5.80
CA ALA A 19 2.01 10.28 6.76
C ALA A 19 0.67 9.93 6.07
N GLN A 20 0.31 10.67 5.02
CA GLN A 20 -0.91 10.38 4.24
C GLN A 20 -0.79 9.09 3.43
N MET A 21 0.41 8.78 2.91
CA MET A 21 0.67 7.53 2.21
C MET A 21 0.50 6.34 3.15
N ARG A 22 1.14 6.36 4.32
CA ARG A 22 0.97 5.30 5.34
C ARG A 22 -0.48 5.15 5.76
N ALA A 23 -1.19 6.24 6.02
CA ALA A 23 -2.60 6.17 6.39
C ALA A 23 -3.48 5.54 5.28
N SER A 24 -3.16 5.80 4.02
CA SER A 24 -3.85 5.19 2.88
C SER A 24 -3.53 3.71 2.74
N LEU A 25 -2.26 3.33 2.86
CA LEU A 25 -1.81 1.93 2.83
C LEU A 25 -2.42 1.12 3.97
N ARG A 26 -2.53 1.67 5.19
CA ARG A 26 -3.25 1.03 6.31
C ARG A 26 -4.72 0.73 5.98
N ARG A 27 -5.42 1.69 5.38
CA ARG A 27 -6.82 1.48 4.96
C ARG A 27 -6.93 0.37 3.92
N LEU A 28 -6.01 0.32 2.96
CA LEU A 28 -5.96 -0.76 1.98
C LEU A 28 -5.63 -2.11 2.61
N ALA A 29 -4.62 -2.16 3.48
CA ALA A 29 -4.22 -3.37 4.22
C ALA A 29 -5.29 -3.88 5.18
N ALA A 30 -6.27 -3.06 5.56
CA ALA A 30 -7.43 -3.46 6.36
C ALA A 30 -8.65 -3.91 5.54
N LEU A 31 -8.64 -3.77 4.20
CA LEU A 31 -9.76 -4.19 3.38
C LEU A 31 -9.97 -5.72 3.47
N PRO A 32 -11.22 -6.18 3.61
CA PRO A 32 -11.51 -7.60 3.64
C PRO A 32 -11.34 -8.24 2.26
N GLY A 33 -10.95 -9.53 2.25
CA GLY A 33 -10.81 -10.32 1.04
C GLY A 33 -9.54 -10.02 0.23
N ASP A 34 -9.52 -10.47 -1.02
CA ASP A 34 -8.40 -10.29 -1.95
C ASP A 34 -8.83 -9.53 -3.22
N PRO A 35 -9.14 -8.23 -3.13
CA PRO A 35 -9.47 -7.44 -4.31
C PRO A 35 -8.28 -7.36 -5.26
N HIS A 36 -8.58 -7.41 -6.56
CA HIS A 36 -7.60 -7.14 -7.61
C HIS A 36 -7.20 -5.66 -7.57
N VAL A 37 -5.90 -5.42 -7.67
CA VAL A 37 -5.29 -4.08 -7.63
C VAL A 37 -4.81 -3.75 -9.04
N TYR A 38 -5.38 -2.68 -9.60
CA TYR A 38 -5.03 -2.15 -10.92
C TYR A 38 -4.26 -0.83 -10.73
N PRO A 39 -2.92 -0.86 -10.63
CA PRO A 39 -2.14 0.35 -10.40
C PRO A 39 -2.03 1.21 -11.67
N GLY A 40 -1.75 2.50 -11.48
CA GLY A 40 -1.49 3.41 -12.61
C GLY A 40 -0.19 3.11 -13.36
N HIS A 41 0.78 2.46 -12.71
CA HIS A 41 2.00 1.95 -13.34
C HIS A 41 2.36 0.55 -12.80
N GLY A 42 3.14 -0.19 -13.59
CA GLY A 42 3.55 -1.54 -13.24
C GLY A 42 2.46 -2.59 -13.50
N PRO A 43 2.76 -3.86 -13.21
CA PRO A 43 1.83 -4.95 -13.42
C PRO A 43 0.70 -4.96 -12.38
N GLU A 44 -0.42 -5.57 -12.77
CA GLU A 44 -1.54 -5.89 -11.89
C GLU A 44 -1.10 -6.79 -10.73
N THR A 45 -1.80 -6.70 -9.61
CA THR A 45 -1.52 -7.50 -8.40
C THR A 45 -2.80 -7.76 -7.62
N THR A 46 -2.70 -8.46 -6.49
CA THR A 46 -3.81 -8.65 -5.55
C THR A 46 -3.43 -8.15 -4.17
N LEU A 47 -4.42 -7.74 -3.39
CA LEU A 47 -4.18 -7.18 -2.06
C LEU A 47 -3.53 -8.20 -1.11
N GLU A 48 -3.85 -9.48 -1.24
CA GLU A 48 -3.23 -10.56 -0.48
C GLU A 48 -1.77 -10.81 -0.92
N TYR A 49 -1.46 -10.71 -2.21
CA TYR A 49 -0.07 -10.74 -2.66
C TYR A 49 0.74 -9.60 -2.05
N GLU A 50 0.21 -8.38 -2.07
CA GLU A 50 0.90 -7.22 -1.48
C GLU A 50 1.04 -7.34 0.03
N ARG A 51 0.01 -7.80 0.76
CA ARG A 51 0.09 -8.04 2.21
C ARG A 51 1.16 -9.04 2.60
N ARG A 52 1.48 -10.02 1.74
CA ARG A 52 2.48 -11.06 2.04
C ARG A 52 3.89 -10.70 1.61
N ASN A 53 4.04 -9.84 0.61
CA ASN A 53 5.32 -9.64 -0.07
C ASN A 53 5.81 -8.19 -0.07
N SER A 54 4.93 -7.21 0.16
CA SER A 54 5.30 -5.79 0.14
C SER A 54 5.67 -5.29 1.53
N PRO A 55 6.88 -4.74 1.73
CA PRO A 55 7.28 -4.17 3.01
C PRO A 55 6.36 -3.00 3.41
N GLU A 56 5.86 -2.23 2.44
CA GLU A 56 4.92 -1.11 2.66
C GLU A 56 3.60 -1.55 3.31
N MET A 57 3.17 -2.78 3.02
CA MET A 57 1.95 -3.37 3.62
C MET A 57 2.23 -4.01 4.99
N ASN A 58 3.47 -4.46 5.23
CA ASN A 58 3.87 -5.02 6.54
C ASN A 58 3.94 -3.92 7.60
N PHE A 59 4.60 -2.79 7.30
CA PHE A 59 4.66 -1.64 8.21
C PHE A 59 3.27 -1.08 8.53
N ALA A 60 2.34 -1.14 7.57
CA ALA A 60 0.96 -0.74 7.78
C ALA A 60 0.22 -1.63 8.79
N ASN A 61 0.57 -2.92 8.88
CA ASN A 61 -0.02 -3.86 9.84
C ASN A 61 0.65 -3.79 11.22
N ASP A 62 1.97 -3.59 11.27
CA ASP A 62 2.73 -3.54 12.54
C ASP A 62 2.30 -2.37 13.44
N ASP A 63 1.91 -1.23 12.85
CA ASP A 63 1.41 -0.07 13.59
C ASP A 63 -0.05 -0.19 14.06
N ALA A 64 -0.76 -1.26 13.67
CA ALA A 64 -2.15 -1.49 14.10
C ALA A 64 -2.24 -2.25 15.45
N ASP A 65 -1.12 -2.83 15.89
CA ASP A 65 -1.01 -3.65 17.11
C ASP A 65 -0.20 -2.92 18.23
N SER A 66 0.02 -1.61 18.09
CA SER A 66 0.71 -0.75 19.08
C SER A 66 -0.16 0.37 19.65
#